data_AF-A0A1F3T993-F1
#
_entry.id   AF-A0A1F3T993-F1
#
_cell.length_a   1.000
_cell.length_b   1.000
_cell.length_c   1.000
_cell.angle_alpha   90.00
_cell.angle_beta   90.00
_cell.angle_gamma   90.00
#
_symmetry.space_group_name_H-M   'P 1'
#
loop_
_entity.id
_entity.type
_entity.pdbx_description
1 polymer ?
#
loop_
_entity_poly.entity_id
_entity_poly.type
_entity_poly.pdbx_seq_one_letter_code
_entity_poly.pdbx_strand_id
1 'polypeptide(L)'
;MQTETSSFIAILGISDNEDRYSYKAYKKLLENGYKNLIGITPKNISLPAIETVKTLAEIKKPIHTLTIYLSHDKLDDLTESIIKLSPKRIIFNPGTENEKLIKKVTSHNIEIIRGCTLVLLSTDQF
;
A
#
# COMPACT_ATOMS: atom_id res chain seq x y z
N MET A 1 -8.26 6.42 -10.71
CA MET A 1 -7.57 7.71 -10.46
C MET A 1 -6.07 7.46 -10.35
N GLN A 2 -5.23 8.26 -11.00
CA GLN A 2 -3.75 8.16 -10.92
C GLN A 2 -3.22 8.84 -9.66
N THR A 3 -2.03 8.45 -9.19
CA THR A 3 -1.40 9.07 -8.01
C THR A 3 -0.37 10.11 -8.44
N GLU A 4 -0.47 11.33 -7.92
CA GLU A 4 0.56 12.33 -8.13
C GLU A 4 1.84 11.99 -7.34
N THR A 5 3.02 12.34 -7.87
CA THR A 5 4.32 12.09 -7.21
C THR A 5 4.49 12.83 -5.88
N SER A 6 3.71 13.89 -5.66
CA SER A 6 3.59 14.66 -4.42
C SER A 6 2.74 13.97 -3.35
N SER A 7 1.95 12.96 -3.70
CA SER A 7 1.00 12.31 -2.79
C SER A 7 1.67 11.30 -1.87
N PHE A 8 1.11 11.12 -0.66
CA PHE A 8 1.56 10.07 0.26
C PHE A 8 1.04 8.69 -0.15
N ILE A 9 1.94 7.70 -0.10
CA ILE A 9 1.66 6.31 -0.46
C ILE A 9 2.08 5.42 0.70
N ALA A 10 1.18 4.52 1.09
CA ALA A 10 1.43 3.54 2.13
C ALA A 10 1.63 2.15 1.51
N ILE A 11 2.70 1.45 1.92
CA ILE A 11 3.02 0.08 1.48
C ILE A 11 2.75 -0.88 2.65
N LEU A 12 1.61 -1.57 2.59
CA LEU A 12 1.19 -2.51 3.64
C LEU A 12 1.84 -3.87 3.43
N GLY A 13 2.63 -4.32 4.41
CA GLY A 13 3.41 -5.56 4.33
C GLY A 13 4.76 -5.37 3.66
N ILE A 14 5.37 -4.18 3.80
CA ILE A 14 6.72 -3.92 3.30
C ILE A 14 7.76 -4.89 3.91
N SER A 15 8.78 -5.22 3.13
CA SER A 15 9.92 -6.04 3.53
C SER A 15 11.20 -5.41 2.98
N ASP A 16 12.30 -5.60 3.68
CA ASP A 16 13.68 -5.30 3.27
C ASP A 16 14.37 -6.44 2.51
N ASN A 17 13.68 -7.57 2.30
CA ASN A 17 14.16 -8.66 1.46
C ASN A 17 13.88 -8.32 -0.01
N GLU A 18 14.96 -8.24 -0.81
CA GLU A 18 14.92 -7.81 -2.20
C GLU A 18 14.13 -8.73 -3.14
N ASP A 19 13.98 -10.00 -2.78
CA ASP A 19 13.21 -10.97 -3.56
C ASP A 19 11.70 -10.70 -3.47
N ARG A 20 11.25 -10.01 -2.40
CA ARG A 20 9.83 -9.75 -2.14
C ARG A 20 9.29 -8.66 -3.06
N TYR A 21 8.10 -8.91 -3.61
CA TYR A 21 7.41 -7.93 -4.47
C TYR A 21 7.16 -6.58 -3.79
N SER A 22 6.94 -6.57 -2.47
CA SER A 22 6.80 -5.33 -1.70
C SER A 22 8.07 -4.46 -1.75
N TYR A 23 9.26 -5.09 -1.71
CA TYR A 23 10.54 -4.38 -1.84
C TYR A 23 10.72 -3.84 -3.26
N LYS A 24 10.45 -4.69 -4.27
CA LYS A 24 10.51 -4.29 -5.68
C LYS A 24 9.59 -3.10 -5.96
N ALA A 25 8.38 -3.10 -5.39
CA ALA A 25 7.43 -1.99 -5.53
C ALA A 25 7.92 -0.72 -4.84
N TYR A 26 8.47 -0.84 -3.63
CA TYR A 26 9.13 0.28 -2.94
C TYR A 26 10.24 0.90 -3.81
N LYS A 27 11.15 0.08 -4.35
CA LYS A 27 12.22 0.55 -5.24
C LYS A 27 11.68 1.23 -6.49
N LYS A 28 10.71 0.60 -7.15
CA LYS A 28 10.10 1.15 -8.37
C LYS A 28 9.35 2.46 -8.12
N LEU A 29 8.69 2.60 -6.97
CA LEU A 29 8.06 3.87 -6.57
C LEU A 29 9.10 4.99 -6.44
N LEU A 30 10.22 4.74 -5.75
CA LEU A 30 11.30 5.72 -5.65
C LEU A 30 11.89 6.09 -7.01
N GLU A 31 12.12 5.09 -7.89
CA GLU A 31 12.62 5.30 -9.25
C GLU A 31 11.68 6.15 -10.11
N ASN A 32 10.36 6.06 -9.88
CA ASN A 32 9.34 6.85 -10.55
C ASN A 32 9.10 8.21 -9.85
N GLY A 33 9.95 8.60 -8.90
CA GLY A 33 9.91 9.93 -8.28
C GLY A 33 8.93 10.08 -7.12
N TYR A 34 8.28 9.00 -6.67
CA TYR A 34 7.44 9.02 -5.47
C TYR A 34 8.30 9.01 -4.22
N LYS A 35 8.40 10.15 -3.53
CA LYS A 35 9.25 10.31 -2.35
C LYS A 35 8.49 10.19 -1.02
N ASN A 36 7.18 10.39 -1.03
CA ASN A 36 6.34 10.39 0.17
C ASN A 36 5.81 8.99 0.49
N LEU A 37 6.72 8.05 0.72
CA LEU A 37 6.39 6.64 0.99
C LEU A 37 6.42 6.33 2.49
N ILE A 38 5.46 5.54 2.95
CA ILE A 38 5.40 5.03 4.32
C ILE A 38 5.27 3.50 4.27
N GLY A 39 6.24 2.81 4.87
CA GLY A 39 6.20 1.36 5.02
C GLY A 39 5.42 0.93 6.26
N ILE A 40 4.55 -0.08 6.14
CA ILE A 40 3.83 -0.63 7.30
C ILE A 40 4.22 -2.10 7.48
N THR A 41 4.83 -2.42 8.62
CA THR A 41 5.21 -3.79 8.95
C THR A 41 5.45 -3.96 10.46
N PRO A 42 5.00 -5.06 11.09
CA PRO A 42 5.31 -5.32 12.49
C PRO A 42 6.81 -5.68 12.69
N LYS A 43 7.51 -6.09 11.62
CA LYS A 43 8.92 -6.50 11.68
C LYS A 43 9.84 -5.29 11.87
N ASN A 44 11.00 -5.50 12.49
CA ASN A 44 12.09 -4.53 12.46
C ASN A 44 12.84 -4.75 11.14
N ILE A 45 12.76 -3.79 10.24
CA ILE A 45 13.43 -3.82 8.92
C ILE A 45 14.22 -2.53 8.72
N SER A 46 15.17 -2.53 7.78
CA SER A 46 15.95 -1.34 7.46
C SER A 46 15.70 -0.89 6.01
N LEU A 47 15.02 0.25 5.86
CA LEU A 47 14.80 0.92 4.56
C LEU A 47 15.08 2.42 4.72
N PRO A 48 16.34 2.87 4.57
CA PRO A 48 16.77 4.21 4.99
C PRO A 48 16.12 5.37 4.20
N ALA A 49 15.49 5.10 3.06
CA ALA A 49 14.85 6.13 2.25
C ALA A 49 13.42 6.47 2.69
N ILE A 50 12.81 5.69 3.59
CA ILE A 50 11.40 5.83 3.96
C ILE A 50 11.20 5.66 5.46
N GLU A 51 10.12 6.26 5.97
CA GLU A 51 9.63 5.94 7.31
C GLU A 51 8.96 4.56 7.32
N THR A 52 9.15 3.80 8.40
CA THR A 52 8.42 2.56 8.65
C THR A 52 7.69 2.63 9.98
N VAL A 53 6.40 2.29 9.97
CA VAL A 53 5.54 2.20 11.15
C VAL A 53 5.10 0.77 11.41
N LYS A 54 4.72 0.45 12.66
CA LYS A 54 4.29 -0.90 13.01
C LYS A 54 2.86 -1.18 12.59
N THR A 55 2.01 -0.17 12.66
CA THR A 55 0.56 -0.29 12.42
C THR A 55 0.04 0.86 11.55
N LEU A 56 -1.11 0.62 10.91
CA LEU A 56 -1.84 1.65 10.14
C LEU A 56 -2.23 2.86 11.01
N ALA A 57 -2.47 2.66 12.31
CA ALA A 57 -2.92 3.70 13.24
C ALA A 57 -1.84 4.74 13.58
N GLU A 58 -0.57 4.42 13.35
CA GLU A 58 0.56 5.34 13.54
C GLU A 58 0.64 6.38 12.43
N ILE A 59 0.05 6.11 11.25
CA ILE A 59 0.05 7.05 10.13
C ILE A 59 -0.84 8.25 10.45
N LYS A 60 -0.24 9.45 10.47
CA LYS A 60 -0.94 10.73 10.69
C LYS A 60 -1.09 11.58 9.43
N LYS A 61 -0.59 11.09 8.30
CA LYS A 61 -0.64 11.79 7.01
C LYS A 61 -1.84 11.30 6.19
N PRO A 62 -2.49 12.16 5.39
CA PRO A 62 -3.53 11.72 4.47
C PRO A 62 -2.91 10.82 3.40
N ILE A 63 -3.41 9.60 3.25
CA ILE A 63 -2.90 8.63 2.27
C ILE A 63 -3.72 8.72 0.99
N HIS A 64 -3.06 8.88 -0.14
CA HIS A 64 -3.71 8.75 -1.44
C HIS A 64 -3.86 7.27 -1.81
N THR A 65 -2.75 6.55 -1.83
CA THR A 65 -2.70 5.14 -2.28
C THR A 65 -2.21 4.24 -1.17
N LEU A 66 -3.00 3.21 -0.84
CA LEU A 66 -2.57 2.06 -0.06
C LEU A 66 -2.30 0.89 -1.01
N THR A 67 -1.05 0.43 -1.11
CA THR A 67 -0.70 -0.76 -1.92
C THR A 67 -0.40 -1.94 -0.99
N ILE A 68 -1.08 -3.08 -1.23
CA ILE A 68 -1.14 -4.20 -0.29
C ILE A 68 -0.27 -5.37 -0.74
N TYR A 69 0.55 -5.89 0.17
CA TYR A 69 1.40 -7.09 0.00
C TYR A 69 1.25 -8.09 1.17
N LEU A 70 0.07 -8.13 1.78
CA LEU A 70 -0.29 -9.09 2.84
C LEU A 70 -1.31 -10.12 2.33
N SER A 71 -1.24 -11.34 2.85
CA SER A 71 -2.20 -12.40 2.56
C SER A 71 -3.57 -12.11 3.17
N HIS A 72 -4.63 -12.69 2.61
CA HIS A 72 -6.02 -12.45 3.02
C HIS A 72 -6.25 -12.62 4.53
N ASP A 73 -5.67 -13.65 5.16
CA ASP A 73 -5.85 -13.94 6.60
C ASP A 73 -5.39 -12.78 7.49
N LYS A 74 -4.32 -12.08 7.07
CA LYS A 74 -3.80 -10.94 7.83
C LYS A 74 -4.58 -9.65 7.57
N LEU A 75 -5.32 -9.58 6.46
CA LEU A 75 -6.10 -8.41 6.08
C LEU A 75 -7.44 -8.34 6.80
N ASP A 76 -8.02 -9.49 7.15
CA ASP A 76 -9.29 -9.54 7.88
C ASP A 76 -9.18 -8.74 9.20
N ASP A 77 -8.12 -8.94 9.98
CA ASP A 77 -7.85 -8.22 11.24
C ASP A 77 -7.55 -6.72 11.05
N LEU A 78 -7.11 -6.32 9.86
CA LEU A 78 -6.74 -4.93 9.55
C LEU A 78 -7.87 -4.11 8.93
N THR A 79 -9.01 -4.73 8.64
CA THR A 79 -10.14 -4.12 7.94
C THR A 79 -10.54 -2.77 8.51
N GLU A 80 -10.82 -2.69 9.82
CA GLU A 80 -11.25 -1.45 10.47
C GLU A 80 -10.17 -0.38 10.44
N SER A 81 -8.90 -0.79 10.54
CA SER A 81 -7.77 0.14 10.46
C SER A 81 -7.58 0.70 9.05
N ILE A 82 -7.83 -0.11 8.01
CA ILE A 82 -7.79 0.31 6.61
C ILE A 82 -8.92 1.31 6.32
N ILE A 83 -10.14 1.04 6.80
CA ILE A 83 -11.29 1.95 6.67
C ILE A 83 -10.98 3.28 7.36
N LYS A 84 -10.44 3.24 8.59
CA LYS A 84 -10.07 4.44 9.35
C LYS A 84 -8.94 5.23 8.69
N LEU A 85 -7.99 4.56 8.05
CA LEU A 85 -6.95 5.23 7.25
C LEU A 85 -7.54 6.02 6.09
N SER A 86 -8.69 5.56 5.55
CA SER A 86 -9.46 6.21 4.49
C SER A 86 -8.60 6.66 3.29
N PRO A 87 -7.81 5.75 2.69
CA PRO A 87 -7.04 6.10 1.50
C PRO A 87 -7.98 6.42 0.35
N LYS A 88 -7.54 7.29 -0.58
CA LYS A 88 -8.34 7.57 -1.79
C LYS A 88 -8.52 6.33 -2.67
N ARG A 89 -7.51 5.46 -2.70
CA ARG A 89 -7.58 4.17 -3.40
C ARG A 89 -6.75 3.08 -2.73
N ILE A 90 -7.12 1.84 -2.99
CA ILE A 90 -6.40 0.64 -2.56
C ILE A 90 -6.02 -0.19 -3.78
N ILE A 91 -4.75 -0.60 -3.83
CA ILE A 91 -4.25 -1.56 -4.82
C ILE A 91 -4.08 -2.92 -4.15
N PHE A 92 -4.90 -3.87 -4.58
CA PHE A 92 -4.76 -5.28 -4.25
C PHE A 92 -3.83 -5.92 -5.29
N ASN A 93 -2.57 -6.12 -4.91
CA ASN A 93 -1.60 -6.82 -5.74
C ASN A 93 -1.94 -8.33 -5.83
N PRO A 94 -1.45 -9.04 -6.86
CA PRO A 94 -1.74 -10.46 -7.03
C PRO A 94 -1.46 -11.29 -5.77
N GLY A 95 -2.44 -12.09 -5.34
CA GLY A 95 -2.38 -12.91 -4.13
C GLY A 95 -2.78 -12.19 -2.84
N THR A 96 -3.29 -10.96 -2.93
CA THR A 96 -3.78 -10.17 -1.77
C THR A 96 -5.28 -9.91 -1.81
N GLU A 97 -5.97 -10.45 -2.81
CA GLU A 97 -7.40 -10.26 -3.02
C GLU A 97 -8.19 -10.71 -1.80
N ASN A 98 -9.10 -9.86 -1.33
CA ASN A 98 -9.96 -10.14 -0.20
C ASN A 98 -11.36 -9.55 -0.45
N GLU A 99 -12.29 -10.40 -0.91
CA GLU A 99 -13.66 -9.98 -1.26
C GLU A 99 -14.42 -9.38 -0.08
N LYS A 100 -14.17 -9.87 1.15
CA LYS A 100 -14.82 -9.35 2.36
C LYS A 100 -14.38 -7.91 2.62
N LEU A 101 -13.06 -7.67 2.57
CA LEU A 101 -12.49 -6.34 2.75
C LEU A 101 -12.99 -5.40 1.64
N ILE A 102 -12.91 -5.82 0.38
CA ILE A 102 -13.36 -5.03 -0.78
C ILE A 102 -14.80 -4.55 -0.57
N LYS A 103 -15.74 -5.46 -0.25
CA LYS A 103 -17.14 -5.09 0.00
C LYS A 103 -17.30 -4.03 1.10
N LYS A 104 -16.51 -4.12 2.18
CA LYS A 104 -16.56 -3.16 3.28
C LYS A 104 -15.96 -1.81 2.92
N VAL A 105 -14.87 -1.77 2.15
CA VAL A 105 -14.24 -0.48 1.77
C VAL A 105 -14.97 0.22 0.62
N THR A 106 -15.69 -0.51 -0.24
CA THR A 106 -16.47 0.08 -1.34
C THR A 106 -17.55 1.04 -0.83
N SER A 107 -18.13 0.81 0.35
CA SER A 107 -19.11 1.73 0.94
C SER A 107 -18.51 3.03 1.50
N HIS A 108 -17.18 3.20 1.44
CA HIS A 108 -16.44 4.32 2.04
C HIS A 108 -15.80 5.26 1.02
N ASN A 109 -16.27 5.26 -0.25
CA ASN A 109 -15.71 6.07 -1.35
C ASN A 109 -14.21 5.82 -1.61
N ILE A 110 -13.74 4.59 -1.36
CA ILE A 110 -12.38 4.16 -1.63
C ILE A 110 -12.36 3.45 -2.99
N GLU A 111 -11.56 3.95 -3.94
CA GLU A 111 -11.39 3.29 -5.23
C GLU A 111 -10.60 1.98 -5.07
N ILE A 112 -11.03 0.93 -5.76
CA ILE A 112 -10.41 -0.39 -5.69
C ILE A 112 -9.76 -0.71 -7.02
N ILE A 113 -8.46 -1.00 -6.97
CA ILE A 113 -7.67 -1.45 -8.11
C ILE A 113 -7.18 -2.86 -7.79
N ARG A 114 -7.60 -3.84 -8.60
CA ARG A 114 -7.02 -5.18 -8.60
C ARG A 114 -5.93 -5.21 -9.66
N GLY A 115 -4.67 -5.28 -9.25
CA GLY A 115 -3.57 -5.19 -10.21
C GLY A 115 -2.20 -5.11 -9.57
N CYS A 116 -1.17 -5.35 -10.38
CA CYS A 116 0.21 -5.29 -9.92
C CYS A 116 0.72 -3.84 -9.96
N THR A 117 1.15 -3.33 -8.80
CA THR A 117 1.74 -1.98 -8.68
C THR A 117 2.91 -1.78 -9.63
N LEU A 118 3.76 -2.80 -9.83
CA LEU A 118 4.89 -2.73 -10.75
C LEU A 118 4.46 -2.55 -12.20
N VAL A 119 3.34 -3.17 -12.60
CA VAL A 119 2.77 -3.02 -13.93
C VAL A 119 2.21 -1.62 -14.08
N LEU A 120 1.38 -1.17 -13.13
CA LEU A 120 0.81 0.19 -13.14
C LEU A 120 1.87 1.28 -13.24
N LEU A 121 3.00 1.13 -12.52
CA LEU A 121 4.13 2.06 -12.61
C LEU A 121 4.83 2.00 -13.97
N SER A 122 4.97 0.80 -14.56
CA SER A 122 5.65 0.63 -15.85
C SER A 122 4.79 1.04 -17.04
N THR A 123 3.48 1.19 -16.85
CA THR A 123 2.51 1.56 -17.91
C THR A 123 1.92 2.95 -17.72
N ASP A 124 2.48 3.77 -16.82
CA ASP A 124 1.99 5.12 -16.50
C ASP A 124 0.50 5.15 -16.08
N GLN A 125 0.07 4.10 -15.38
CA GLN A 125 -1.30 3.91 -14.87
C GLN A 125 -1.37 3.95 -13.33
N PHE A 126 -0.23 4.19 -12.67
CA PHE A 126 -0.17 4.35 -11.22
C PHE A 126 -0.76 5.68 -10.77
#